data_AF-A0A7Y0GIJ3-F1
#
_entry.id   AF-A0A7Y0GIJ3-F1
#
_cell.length_a   1.000
_cell.length_b   1.000
_cell.length_c   1.000
_cell.angle_alpha   90.00
_cell.angle_beta   90.00
_cell.angle_gamma   90.00
#
_symmetry.space_group_name_H-M   'P 1'
#
loop_
_entity.id
_entity.type
_entity.pdbx_description
1 polymer ?
#
loop_
_entity_poly.entity_id
_entity_poly.type
_entity_poly.pdbx_seq_one_letter_code
_entity_poly.pdbx_strand_id
1 'polypeptide(L)'
;MKIVHTIAELREHLTQFKHPAFVPTMGNLHDGHLALVRQAKPLGDVTVASIFVNRLQFLPHEDFDTYPRTWDSDCEKLQAAGCDVVFAPSEQELYPEPQTFKVHPPAALADILEGHFRPGFFVGVCTVVMKMFACVQPRVAVFGKKDYQQQLILRRMVQQFALPIEIVGGETTRAPNGLALSSRNSYLSESERTEAVQLSLALKAMATALKNGATDIAALEAQAMRALNARGWQADYLAVRRRSDLQIPQPGDTAADALVVLGAAKIGATRLIDNLEV
;
A
#
# COMPACT_ATOMS: atom_id res chain seq x y z
N MET A 1 23.09 8.78 -6.07
CA MET A 1 22.19 8.37 -4.98
C MET A 1 22.99 8.30 -3.69
N LYS A 2 22.59 9.04 -2.64
CA LYS A 2 23.17 8.97 -1.30
C LYS A 2 22.39 7.97 -0.46
N ILE A 3 23.08 7.15 0.33
CA ILE A 3 22.45 6.22 1.28
C ILE A 3 22.71 6.78 2.68
N VAL A 4 21.66 6.87 3.50
CA VAL A 4 21.72 7.37 4.87
C VAL A 4 21.05 6.39 5.83
N HIS A 5 21.67 6.16 6.98
CA HIS A 5 21.22 5.16 7.96
C HIS A 5 20.74 5.79 9.28
N THR A 6 21.04 7.06 9.53
CA THR A 6 20.64 7.76 10.76
C THR A 6 19.69 8.91 10.46
N ILE A 7 18.82 9.22 11.42
CA ILE A 7 17.90 10.35 11.35
C ILE A 7 18.70 11.67 11.30
N ALA A 8 19.81 11.74 12.05
CA ALA A 8 20.68 12.91 12.07
C ALA A 8 21.30 13.18 10.69
N GLU A 9 21.91 12.18 10.06
CA GLU A 9 22.51 12.31 8.74
C GLU A 9 21.47 12.63 7.66
N LEU A 10 20.29 12.00 7.72
CA LEU A 10 19.19 12.31 6.82
C LEU A 10 18.82 13.80 6.92
N ARG A 11 18.57 14.30 8.13
CA ARG A 11 18.15 15.69 8.34
C ARG A 11 19.22 16.67 7.90
N GLU A 12 20.48 16.43 8.26
CA GLU A 12 21.62 17.25 7.83
C GLU A 12 21.68 17.32 6.30
N HIS A 13 21.61 16.18 5.63
CA HIS A 13 21.66 16.12 4.18
C HIS A 13 20.48 16.84 3.52
N LEU A 14 19.28 16.74 4.10
CA LEU A 14 18.07 17.34 3.55
C LEU A 14 17.99 18.87 3.73
N THR A 15 18.81 19.49 4.58
CA THR A 15 18.80 20.96 4.79
C THR A 15 19.06 21.79 3.53
N GLN A 16 19.74 21.23 2.53
CA GLN A 16 20.03 21.91 1.27
C GLN A 16 18.86 21.91 0.29
N PHE A 17 17.82 21.13 0.56
CA PHE A 17 16.64 20.96 -0.29
C PHE A 17 15.42 21.60 0.37
N LYS A 18 14.50 22.12 -0.45
CA LYS A 18 13.30 22.83 0.00
C LYS A 18 12.04 21.97 -0.09
N HIS A 19 11.98 21.04 -1.05
CA HIS A 19 10.78 20.26 -1.33
C HIS A 19 11.10 18.78 -1.57
N PRO A 20 11.46 18.00 -0.53
CA PRO A 20 11.64 16.57 -0.69
C PRO A 20 10.35 15.88 -1.14
N ALA A 21 10.46 15.02 -2.15
CA ALA A 21 9.41 14.10 -2.57
C ALA A 21 9.72 12.70 -2.05
N PHE A 22 8.81 12.12 -1.25
CA PHE A 22 9.08 10.93 -0.45
C PHE A 22 8.30 9.70 -0.91
N VAL A 23 8.99 8.55 -1.01
CA VAL A 23 8.40 7.25 -1.31
C VAL A 23 8.78 6.25 -0.21
N PRO A 24 7.93 6.06 0.81
CA PRO A 24 8.22 5.07 1.85
C PRO A 24 7.99 3.65 1.31
N THR A 25 8.95 2.76 1.53
CA THR A 25 8.86 1.34 1.16
C THR A 25 9.39 0.43 2.27
N MET A 26 9.08 -0.87 2.17
CA MET A 26 9.66 -1.91 3.03
C MET A 26 10.82 -2.67 2.35
N GLY A 27 11.30 -2.23 1.18
CA GLY A 27 12.29 -2.96 0.38
C GLY A 27 11.70 -4.12 -0.44
N ASN A 28 12.57 -4.98 -0.95
CA ASN A 28 12.28 -5.99 -1.97
C ASN A 28 11.51 -5.38 -3.16
N LEU A 29 12.18 -4.42 -3.79
CA LEU A 29 11.58 -3.53 -4.76
C LEU A 29 11.30 -4.22 -6.10
N HIS A 30 10.23 -3.77 -6.73
CA HIS A 30 9.73 -4.23 -8.02
C HIS A 30 9.21 -3.02 -8.81
N ASP A 31 8.83 -3.22 -10.07
CA ASP A 31 8.47 -2.11 -10.97
C ASP A 31 7.35 -1.20 -10.43
N GLY A 32 6.41 -1.75 -9.65
CA GLY A 32 5.43 -0.94 -8.91
C GLY A 32 6.05 0.12 -8.00
N HIS A 33 7.08 -0.22 -7.22
CA HIS A 33 7.79 0.75 -6.38
C HIS A 33 8.58 1.76 -7.23
N LEU A 34 9.22 1.29 -8.30
CA LEU A 34 10.03 2.15 -9.17
C LEU A 34 9.15 3.14 -9.96
N ALA A 35 7.92 2.77 -10.28
CA ALA A 35 6.93 3.68 -10.85
C ALA A 35 6.61 4.83 -9.87
N LEU A 36 6.45 4.54 -8.57
CA LEU A 36 6.24 5.59 -7.55
C LEU A 36 7.45 6.53 -7.44
N VAL A 37 8.67 5.99 -7.47
CA VAL A 37 9.91 6.80 -7.45
C VAL A 37 9.98 7.72 -8.67
N ARG A 38 9.70 7.19 -9.87
CA ARG A 38 9.66 8.01 -11.10
C ARG A 38 8.57 9.08 -11.05
N GLN A 39 7.41 8.77 -10.48
CA GLN A 39 6.31 9.71 -10.29
C GLN A 39 6.66 10.79 -9.24
N ALA A 40 7.42 10.45 -8.20
CA ALA A 40 7.85 11.38 -7.16
C ALA A 40 8.88 12.38 -7.66
N LYS A 41 9.77 11.96 -8.56
CA LYS A 41 10.90 12.76 -9.05
C LYS A 41 10.56 14.18 -9.51
N PRO A 42 9.54 14.42 -10.38
CA PRO A 42 9.19 15.78 -10.80
C PRO A 42 8.41 16.59 -9.75
N LEU A 43 8.06 16.01 -8.59
CA LEU A 43 7.21 16.64 -7.56
C LEU A 43 8.02 17.32 -6.45
N GLY A 44 9.34 17.24 -6.51
CA GLY A 44 10.26 17.78 -5.52
C GLY A 44 11.62 18.15 -6.11
N ASP A 45 12.48 18.76 -5.29
CA ASP A 45 13.87 19.05 -5.66
C ASP A 45 14.86 17.96 -5.23
N VAL A 46 14.40 16.99 -4.44
CA VAL A 46 15.11 15.75 -4.10
C VAL A 46 14.13 14.60 -3.91
N THR A 47 14.44 13.45 -4.50
CA THR A 47 13.65 12.22 -4.32
C THR A 47 14.24 11.39 -3.19
N VAL A 48 13.44 11.14 -2.15
CA VAL A 48 13.82 10.31 -1.01
C VAL A 48 12.99 9.03 -1.04
N ALA A 49 13.64 7.88 -1.04
CA ALA A 49 12.98 6.60 -0.77
C ALA A 49 13.40 6.09 0.61
N SER A 50 12.49 5.46 1.36
CA SER A 50 12.89 4.69 2.55
C SER A 50 12.82 3.19 2.29
N ILE A 51 13.72 2.44 2.90
CA ILE A 51 13.66 0.98 2.99
C ILE A 51 13.64 0.63 4.47
N PHE A 52 12.47 0.25 4.98
CA PHE A 52 12.32 -0.15 6.38
C PHE A 52 11.17 -1.16 6.57
N VAL A 53 11.50 -2.38 7.00
CA VAL A 53 10.50 -3.40 7.35
C VAL A 53 9.99 -3.09 8.76
N ASN A 54 8.84 -2.43 8.85
CA ASN A 54 8.28 -1.97 10.11
C ASN A 54 7.64 -3.11 10.92
N ARG A 55 8.20 -3.48 12.08
CA ARG A 55 7.61 -4.54 12.93
C ARG A 55 6.20 -4.24 13.41
N LEU A 56 5.86 -2.96 13.64
CA LEU A 56 4.57 -2.58 14.25
C LEU A 56 3.34 -2.88 13.39
N GLN A 57 3.53 -3.11 12.09
CA GLN A 57 2.45 -3.44 11.14
C GLN A 57 2.40 -4.93 10.77
N PHE A 58 3.07 -5.79 11.53
CA PHE A 58 2.98 -7.24 11.39
C PHE A 58 2.30 -7.83 12.62
N LEU A 59 1.36 -8.74 12.41
CA LEU A 59 0.83 -9.58 13.48
C LEU A 59 1.85 -10.68 13.86
N PRO A 60 1.77 -11.26 15.07
CA PRO A 60 2.71 -12.30 15.51
C PRO A 60 2.83 -13.53 14.60
N HIS A 61 1.81 -13.80 13.78
CA HIS A 61 1.76 -14.93 12.85
C HIS A 61 2.00 -14.53 11.38
N GLU A 62 2.35 -13.27 11.12
CA GLU A 62 2.66 -12.78 9.78
C GLU A 62 4.14 -12.97 9.44
N ASP A 63 4.48 -12.63 8.19
CA ASP A 63 5.75 -12.91 7.54
C ASP A 63 6.88 -11.94 7.91
N PHE A 64 6.94 -11.40 9.14
CA PHE A 64 7.97 -10.40 9.51
C PHE A 64 9.40 -10.95 9.38
N ASP A 65 9.64 -12.14 9.93
CA ASP A 65 10.96 -12.77 9.95
C ASP A 65 11.36 -13.27 8.55
N THR A 66 10.37 -13.68 7.74
CA THR A 66 10.57 -14.19 6.37
C THR A 66 10.35 -13.13 5.28
N TYR A 67 10.12 -11.87 5.66
CA TYR A 67 9.96 -10.78 4.70
C TYR A 67 11.26 -10.63 3.89
N PRO A 68 11.20 -10.61 2.55
CA PRO A 68 12.37 -10.56 1.69
C PRO A 68 13.14 -9.26 1.90
N ARG A 69 14.46 -9.37 2.07
CA ARG A 69 15.39 -8.25 2.24
C ARG A 69 16.48 -8.40 1.18
N THR A 70 16.44 -7.55 0.15
CA THR A 70 17.30 -7.65 -1.05
C THR A 70 18.09 -6.36 -1.27
N TRP A 71 18.89 -5.99 -0.28
CA TRP A 71 19.56 -4.68 -0.19
C TRP A 71 20.27 -4.24 -1.46
N ASP A 72 21.18 -5.06 -2.00
CA ASP A 72 21.97 -4.70 -3.17
C ASP A 72 21.07 -4.47 -4.40
N SER A 73 20.12 -5.37 -4.64
CA SER A 73 19.15 -5.26 -5.73
C SER A 73 18.25 -4.02 -5.60
N ASP A 74 17.83 -3.70 -4.37
CA ASP A 74 16.99 -2.54 -4.10
C ASP A 74 17.75 -1.23 -4.39
N CYS A 75 19.01 -1.15 -3.95
CA CYS A 75 19.88 0.00 -4.21
C CYS A 75 20.13 0.21 -5.71
N GLU A 76 20.47 -0.85 -6.45
CA GLU A 76 20.66 -0.80 -7.90
C GLU A 76 19.41 -0.30 -8.63
N LYS A 77 18.24 -0.83 -8.26
CA LYS A 77 16.95 -0.43 -8.85
C LYS A 77 16.59 1.01 -8.53
N LEU A 78 16.79 1.47 -7.29
CA LEU A 78 16.53 2.87 -6.90
C LEU A 78 17.46 3.84 -7.62
N GLN A 79 18.73 3.50 -7.75
CA GLN A 79 19.69 4.30 -8.51
C GLN A 79 19.29 4.39 -9.98
N ALA A 80 18.90 3.27 -10.60
CA ALA A 80 18.44 3.24 -11.98
C ALA A 80 17.11 3.99 -12.20
N ALA A 81 16.21 3.98 -11.21
CA ALA A 81 14.98 4.77 -11.22
C ALA A 81 15.23 6.28 -10.98
N GLY A 82 16.46 6.65 -10.65
CA GLY A 82 16.88 8.03 -10.46
C GLY A 82 16.51 8.61 -9.09
N CYS A 83 16.47 7.76 -8.05
CA CYS A 83 16.34 8.16 -6.65
C CYS A 83 17.59 8.91 -6.17
N ASP A 84 17.41 10.00 -5.43
CA ASP A 84 18.51 10.84 -4.99
C ASP A 84 19.03 10.39 -3.62
N VAL A 85 18.13 10.04 -2.70
CA VAL A 85 18.46 9.62 -1.32
C VAL A 85 17.72 8.34 -0.94
N VAL A 86 18.41 7.38 -0.34
CA VAL A 86 17.82 6.21 0.31
C VAL A 86 18.00 6.31 1.82
N PHE A 87 16.89 6.43 2.54
CA PHE A 87 16.87 6.34 4.00
C PHE A 87 16.61 4.90 4.45
N ALA A 88 17.64 4.25 4.98
CA ALA A 88 17.59 2.85 5.40
C ALA A 88 17.98 2.70 6.88
N PRO A 89 17.16 3.19 7.81
CA PRO A 89 17.48 3.12 9.23
C PRO A 89 17.44 1.68 9.75
N SER A 90 18.23 1.42 10.79
CA SER A 90 18.07 0.20 11.58
C SER A 90 16.81 0.27 12.45
N GLU A 91 16.35 -0.88 12.96
CA GLU A 91 15.25 -0.91 13.94
C GLU A 91 15.61 -0.14 15.21
N GLN A 92 16.86 -0.22 15.68
CA GLN A 92 17.34 0.54 16.84
C GLN A 92 17.39 2.05 16.60
N GLU A 93 17.74 2.49 15.39
CA GLU A 93 17.73 3.92 15.04
C GLU A 93 16.30 4.46 15.03
N LEU A 94 15.37 3.72 14.41
CA LEU A 94 13.99 4.17 14.31
C LEU A 94 13.23 3.94 15.62
N TYR A 95 13.54 2.91 16.40
CA TYR A 95 12.90 2.55 17.67
C TYR A 95 13.97 2.27 18.73
N PRO A 96 14.62 3.32 19.28
CA PRO A 96 15.69 3.16 20.26
C PRO A 96 15.19 2.58 21.60
N GLU A 97 13.88 2.72 21.83
CA GLU A 97 13.11 2.14 22.90
C GLU A 97 11.77 1.63 22.33
N PRO A 98 11.00 0.79 23.07
CA PRO A 98 9.69 0.35 22.62
C PRO A 98 8.77 1.51 22.24
N GLN A 99 8.17 1.46 21.05
CA GLN A 99 7.26 2.51 20.57
C GLN A 99 5.92 2.47 21.33
N THR A 100 5.76 3.35 22.31
CA THR A 100 4.55 3.47 23.14
C THR A 100 3.57 4.52 22.64
N PHE A 101 4.06 5.60 22.02
CA PHE A 101 3.23 6.60 21.36
C PHE A 101 2.79 6.10 19.99
N LYS A 102 1.49 6.07 19.74
CA LYS A 102 0.90 5.50 18.53
C LYS A 102 -0.11 6.45 17.91
N VAL A 103 -0.22 6.41 16.59
CA VAL A 103 -1.25 7.13 15.84
C VAL A 103 -2.38 6.16 15.55
N HIS A 104 -3.53 6.40 16.17
CA HIS A 104 -4.73 5.57 16.01
C HIS A 104 -5.67 6.21 14.96
N PRO A 105 -5.77 5.63 13.75
CA PRO A 105 -6.78 6.08 12.79
C PRO A 105 -8.21 5.72 13.26
N PRO A 106 -9.26 6.39 12.72
CA PRO A 106 -10.64 6.12 13.12
C PRO A 106 -11.06 4.68 12.79
N ALA A 107 -11.68 3.99 13.76
CA ALA A 107 -12.17 2.61 13.63
C ALA A 107 -13.06 2.39 12.39
N ALA A 108 -13.92 3.36 12.07
CA ALA A 108 -14.82 3.31 10.90
C ALA A 108 -14.10 3.14 9.55
N LEU A 109 -12.80 3.48 9.48
CA LEU A 109 -11.96 3.29 8.30
C LEU A 109 -10.85 2.25 8.55
N ALA A 110 -10.33 2.17 9.77
CA ALA A 110 -9.18 1.35 10.12
C ALA A 110 -9.53 -0.09 10.49
N ASP A 111 -10.76 -0.39 10.91
CA ASP A 111 -11.15 -1.72 11.41
C ASP A 111 -12.05 -2.47 10.41
N ILE A 112 -12.30 -1.90 9.23
CA ILE A 112 -12.96 -2.55 8.09
C ILE A 112 -11.94 -3.15 7.13
N LEU A 113 -12.39 -4.02 6.22
CA LEU A 113 -11.55 -4.57 5.13
C LEU A 113 -10.23 -5.14 5.67
N GLU A 114 -9.07 -4.63 5.26
CA GLU A 114 -7.76 -5.12 5.74
C GLU A 114 -7.63 -5.07 7.26
N GLY A 115 -8.19 -4.05 7.90
CA GLY A 115 -8.13 -3.90 9.35
C GLY A 115 -8.88 -4.97 10.13
N HIS A 116 -9.98 -5.46 9.56
CA HIS A 116 -10.74 -6.56 10.15
C HIS A 116 -9.91 -7.85 10.18
N PHE A 117 -9.23 -8.15 9.08
CA PHE A 117 -8.40 -9.35 8.94
C PHE A 117 -6.99 -9.19 9.53
N ARG A 118 -6.56 -7.94 9.76
CA ARG A 118 -5.25 -7.59 10.31
C ARG A 118 -5.37 -6.58 11.46
N PRO A 119 -5.91 -6.96 12.63
CA PRO A 119 -6.17 -6.02 13.72
C PRO A 119 -4.93 -5.24 14.14
N GLY A 120 -5.04 -3.91 14.24
CA GLY A 120 -3.92 -3.04 14.59
C GLY A 120 -2.93 -2.74 13.46
N PHE A 121 -3.09 -3.33 12.27
CA PHE A 121 -2.22 -3.09 11.10
C PHE A 121 -2.05 -1.59 10.81
N PHE A 122 -3.17 -0.86 10.71
CA PHE A 122 -3.13 0.57 10.38
C PHE A 122 -2.64 1.46 11.51
N VAL A 123 -2.71 1.02 12.77
CA VAL A 123 -2.03 1.72 13.88
C VAL A 123 -0.51 1.64 13.67
N GLY A 124 0.01 0.47 13.30
CA GLY A 124 1.42 0.28 12.95
C GLY A 124 1.86 1.13 11.76
N VAL A 125 1.05 1.14 10.69
CA VAL A 125 1.31 1.94 9.48
C VAL A 125 1.27 3.44 9.78
N CYS A 126 0.22 3.96 10.39
CA CYS A 126 0.12 5.38 10.73
C CYS A 126 1.26 5.83 11.65
N THR A 127 1.64 5.00 12.61
CA THR A 127 2.73 5.32 13.55
C THR A 127 4.07 5.43 12.82
N VAL A 128 4.44 4.46 11.98
CA VAL A 128 5.72 4.52 11.25
C VAL A 128 5.72 5.63 10.21
N VAL A 129 4.62 5.84 9.48
CA VAL A 129 4.56 6.88 8.44
C VAL A 129 4.61 8.27 9.05
N MET A 130 3.90 8.51 10.16
CA MET A 130 4.02 9.78 10.91
C MET A 130 5.48 10.02 11.33
N LYS A 131 6.15 8.99 11.84
CA LYS A 131 7.56 9.08 12.25
C LYS A 131 8.47 9.38 11.06
N MET A 132 8.28 8.72 9.92
CA MET A 132 9.03 8.98 8.70
C MET A 132 8.78 10.39 8.14
N PHE A 133 7.55 10.89 8.21
CA PHE A 133 7.24 12.29 7.86
C PHE A 133 7.95 13.29 8.78
N ALA A 134 8.08 12.99 10.07
CA ALA A 134 8.85 13.82 11.00
C ALA A 134 10.39 13.73 10.77
N CYS A 135 10.87 12.64 10.17
CA CYS A 135 12.28 12.49 9.79
C CYS A 135 12.61 13.22 8.48
N VAL A 136 11.79 13.01 7.44
CA VAL A 136 12.04 13.46 6.06
C VAL A 136 11.49 14.88 5.80
N GLN A 137 10.40 15.27 6.48
CA GLN A 137 9.67 16.52 6.27
C GLN A 137 9.36 16.81 4.78
N PRO A 138 8.71 15.87 4.06
CA PRO A 138 8.50 16.03 2.63
C PRO A 138 7.41 17.06 2.32
N ARG A 139 7.46 17.64 1.13
CA ARG A 139 6.34 18.42 0.57
C ARG A 139 5.29 17.49 -0.04
N VAL A 140 5.74 16.39 -0.62
CA VAL A 140 4.90 15.40 -1.31
C VAL A 140 5.32 14.00 -0.86
N ALA A 141 4.35 13.11 -0.63
CA ALA A 141 4.61 11.70 -0.43
C ALA A 141 3.75 10.85 -1.36
N VAL A 142 4.38 9.91 -2.07
CA VAL A 142 3.73 9.08 -3.10
C VAL A 142 3.46 7.69 -2.55
N PHE A 143 2.20 7.25 -2.62
CA PHE A 143 1.75 5.93 -2.18
C PHE A 143 0.97 5.25 -3.30
N GLY A 144 1.23 3.96 -3.53
CA GLY A 144 0.52 3.18 -4.53
C GLY A 144 -0.96 2.97 -4.18
N LYS A 145 -1.85 3.10 -5.16
CA LYS A 145 -3.28 2.75 -5.04
C LYS A 145 -3.51 1.25 -4.83
N LYS A 146 -2.50 0.40 -5.03
CA LYS A 146 -2.56 -1.03 -4.72
C LYS A 146 -3.01 -1.26 -3.26
N ASP A 147 -2.48 -0.48 -2.33
CA ASP A 147 -2.88 -0.47 -0.93
C ASP A 147 -3.91 0.66 -0.70
N TYR A 148 -5.07 0.55 -1.37
CA TYR A 148 -6.06 1.64 -1.47
C TYR A 148 -6.52 2.18 -0.10
N GLN A 149 -6.81 1.29 0.84
CA GLN A 149 -7.21 1.65 2.20
C GLN A 149 -6.08 2.37 2.96
N GLN A 150 -4.83 1.92 2.80
CA GLN A 150 -3.65 2.60 3.37
C GLN A 150 -3.54 4.02 2.85
N GLN A 151 -3.60 4.21 1.52
CA GLN A 151 -3.50 5.54 0.92
C GLN A 151 -4.59 6.48 1.44
N LEU A 152 -5.84 6.00 1.52
CA LEU A 152 -6.95 6.81 2.05
C LEU A 152 -6.74 7.18 3.52
N ILE A 153 -6.32 6.22 4.36
CA ILE A 153 -6.02 6.46 5.77
C ILE A 153 -4.92 7.51 5.92
N LEU A 154 -3.82 7.39 5.16
CA LEU A 154 -2.70 8.32 5.25
C LEU A 154 -3.07 9.73 4.73
N ARG A 155 -3.89 9.82 3.68
CA ARG A 155 -4.44 11.10 3.21
C ARG A 155 -5.28 11.78 4.29
N ARG A 156 -6.15 11.03 4.98
CA ARG A 156 -6.96 11.55 6.10
C ARG A 156 -6.09 11.92 7.30
N MET A 157 -5.08 11.13 7.61
CA MET A 157 -4.12 11.41 8.69
C MET A 157 -3.40 12.73 8.44
N VAL A 158 -2.83 12.93 7.26
CA VAL A 158 -2.17 14.18 6.86
C VAL A 158 -3.12 15.37 7.01
N GLN A 159 -4.35 15.25 6.53
CA GLN A 159 -5.36 16.30 6.64
C GLN A 159 -5.71 16.63 8.10
N GLN A 160 -5.97 15.63 8.95
CA GLN A 160 -6.42 15.84 10.33
C GLN A 160 -5.31 16.31 11.26
N PHE A 161 -4.07 15.92 11.02
CA PHE A 161 -2.89 16.42 11.74
C PHE A 161 -2.33 17.72 11.16
N ALA A 162 -3.00 18.30 10.15
CA ALA A 162 -2.58 19.52 9.46
C ALA A 162 -1.12 19.48 8.97
N LEU A 163 -0.68 18.30 8.50
CA LEU A 163 0.67 18.14 7.99
C LEU A 163 0.77 18.84 6.62
N PRO A 164 1.83 19.62 6.36
CA PRO A 164 2.02 20.35 5.10
C PRO A 164 2.54 19.43 3.99
N ILE A 165 1.88 18.28 3.81
CA ILE A 165 2.29 17.18 2.92
C ILE A 165 1.15 16.92 1.94
N GLU A 166 1.45 16.82 0.65
CA GLU A 166 0.49 16.30 -0.33
C GLU A 166 0.66 14.79 -0.48
N ILE A 167 -0.44 14.03 -0.33
CA ILE A 167 -0.45 12.59 -0.61
C ILE A 167 -0.86 12.36 -2.07
N VAL A 168 0.09 11.88 -2.87
CA VAL A 168 -0.11 11.56 -4.28
C VAL A 168 -0.29 10.06 -4.48
N GLY A 169 -1.32 9.68 -5.24
CA GLY A 169 -1.60 8.30 -5.56
C GLY A 169 -0.91 7.84 -6.84
N GLY A 170 -0.14 6.76 -6.77
CA GLY A 170 0.40 6.07 -7.94
C GLY A 170 -0.48 4.92 -8.38
N GLU A 171 -0.72 4.79 -9.69
CA GLU A 171 -1.55 3.71 -10.23
C GLU A 171 -0.93 2.32 -9.97
N THR A 172 -1.79 1.33 -9.74
CA THR A 172 -1.36 -0.05 -9.51
C THR A 172 -0.65 -0.60 -10.75
N THR A 173 0.66 -0.83 -10.65
CA THR A 173 1.42 -1.49 -11.71
C THR A 173 1.10 -2.99 -11.74
N ARG A 174 0.91 -3.52 -12.95
CA ARG A 174 0.50 -4.91 -13.19
C ARG A 174 1.49 -5.60 -14.12
N ALA A 175 1.68 -6.90 -13.95
CA ALA A 175 2.32 -7.75 -14.93
C ALA A 175 1.50 -7.80 -16.23
N PRO A 176 2.06 -8.25 -17.38
CA PRO A 176 1.34 -8.33 -18.65
C PRO A 176 0.03 -9.14 -18.60
N ASN A 177 -0.03 -10.15 -17.72
CA ASN A 177 -1.23 -10.96 -17.49
C ASN A 177 -2.27 -10.29 -16.56
N GLY A 178 -2.01 -9.10 -16.04
CA GLY A 178 -2.92 -8.32 -15.20
C GLY A 178 -2.77 -8.51 -13.69
N LEU A 179 -1.88 -9.39 -13.23
CA LEU A 179 -1.56 -9.57 -11.81
C LEU A 179 -0.93 -8.28 -11.24
N ALA A 180 -1.51 -7.72 -10.18
CA ALA A 180 -0.94 -6.58 -9.47
C ALA A 180 0.40 -6.96 -8.84
N LEU A 181 1.46 -6.20 -9.17
CA LEU A 181 2.81 -6.50 -8.69
C LEU A 181 2.90 -6.35 -7.17
N SER A 182 3.54 -7.31 -6.52
CA SER A 182 3.82 -7.32 -5.09
C SER A 182 5.12 -8.06 -4.81
N SER A 183 5.86 -7.60 -3.81
CA SER A 183 7.02 -8.33 -3.24
C SER A 183 6.64 -9.75 -2.83
N ARG A 184 5.39 -9.99 -2.41
CA ARG A 184 4.88 -11.31 -2.04
C ARG A 184 4.56 -12.23 -3.22
N ASN A 185 4.60 -11.74 -4.47
CA ASN A 185 4.43 -12.63 -5.63
C ASN A 185 5.57 -13.64 -5.78
N SER A 186 6.73 -13.42 -5.15
CA SER A 186 7.84 -14.39 -5.13
C SER A 186 7.54 -15.65 -4.31
N TYR A 187 6.52 -15.62 -3.44
CA TYR A 187 6.09 -16.78 -2.65
C TYR A 187 5.21 -17.76 -3.44
N LEU A 188 4.71 -17.33 -4.61
CA LEU A 188 3.82 -18.13 -5.44
C LEU A 188 4.63 -19.15 -6.24
N SER A 189 4.22 -20.41 -6.18
CA SER A 189 4.61 -21.41 -7.18
C SER A 189 4.11 -21.02 -8.58
N GLU A 190 4.59 -21.72 -9.61
CA GLU A 190 4.19 -21.43 -11.00
C GLU A 190 2.67 -21.60 -11.24
N SER A 191 2.07 -22.63 -10.64
CA SER A 191 0.63 -22.88 -10.72
C SER A 191 -0.15 -21.80 -9.96
N GLU A 192 0.28 -21.44 -8.75
CA GLU A 192 -0.34 -20.36 -7.98
C GLU A 192 -0.19 -19.00 -8.66
N ARG A 193 0.93 -18.73 -9.33
CA ARG A 193 1.15 -17.48 -10.08
C ARG A 193 0.23 -17.36 -11.29
N THR A 194 -0.04 -18.47 -11.97
CA THR A 194 -1.00 -18.52 -13.08
C THR A 194 -2.42 -18.27 -12.57
N GLU A 195 -2.77 -18.91 -11.46
CA GLU A 195 -4.09 -18.75 -10.83
C GLU A 195 -4.27 -17.38 -10.16
N ALA A 196 -3.19 -16.74 -9.67
CA ALA A 196 -3.21 -15.44 -8.99
C ALA A 196 -3.89 -14.31 -9.78
N VAL A 197 -3.91 -14.42 -11.11
CA VAL A 197 -4.58 -13.48 -12.02
C VAL A 197 -6.10 -13.44 -11.78
N GLN A 198 -6.68 -14.50 -11.24
CA GLN A 198 -8.13 -14.65 -11.07
C GLN A 198 -8.72 -13.63 -10.08
N LEU A 199 -7.94 -13.14 -9.10
CA LEU A 199 -8.37 -12.04 -8.24
C LEU A 199 -8.63 -10.76 -9.05
N SER A 200 -7.71 -10.40 -9.95
CA SER A 200 -7.85 -9.24 -10.85
C SER A 200 -9.04 -9.40 -11.81
N LEU A 201 -9.25 -10.62 -12.34
CA LEU A 201 -10.39 -10.91 -13.21
C LEU A 201 -11.73 -10.82 -12.47
N ALA A 202 -11.81 -11.33 -11.24
CA ALA A 202 -13.01 -11.24 -10.41
C ALA A 202 -13.38 -9.77 -10.13
N LEU A 203 -12.41 -8.94 -9.77
CA LEU A 203 -12.62 -7.50 -9.56
C LEU A 203 -13.05 -6.78 -10.84
N LYS A 204 -12.44 -7.09 -12.00
CA LYS A 204 -12.88 -6.56 -13.30
C LYS A 204 -14.32 -6.95 -13.65
N ALA A 205 -14.72 -8.19 -13.33
CA ALA A 205 -16.08 -8.66 -13.54
C ALA A 205 -17.07 -7.88 -12.66
N MET A 206 -16.75 -7.66 -11.39
CA MET A 206 -17.55 -6.83 -10.48
C MET A 206 -17.67 -5.39 -10.99
N ALA A 207 -16.56 -4.76 -11.36
CA ALA A 207 -16.56 -3.40 -11.90
C ALA A 207 -17.40 -3.29 -13.19
N THR A 208 -17.29 -4.28 -14.08
CA THR A 208 -18.12 -4.35 -15.31
C THR A 208 -19.60 -4.48 -14.98
N ALA A 209 -19.97 -5.34 -14.03
CA ALA A 209 -21.36 -5.51 -13.60
C ALA A 209 -21.95 -4.20 -13.05
N LEU A 210 -21.19 -3.47 -12.23
CA LEU A 210 -21.59 -2.17 -11.69
C LEU A 210 -21.78 -1.13 -12.81
N LYS A 211 -20.85 -1.06 -13.77
CA LYS A 211 -20.99 -0.19 -14.96
C LYS A 211 -22.21 -0.51 -15.81
N ASN A 212 -22.61 -1.77 -15.84
CA ASN A 212 -23.81 -2.25 -16.54
C ASN A 212 -25.10 -2.12 -15.71
N GLY A 213 -25.06 -1.46 -14.55
CA GLY A 213 -26.24 -1.14 -13.75
C GLY A 213 -26.63 -2.18 -12.69
N ALA A 214 -25.71 -3.07 -12.29
CA ALA A 214 -25.96 -3.94 -11.14
C ALA A 214 -26.18 -3.13 -9.85
N THR A 215 -27.34 -3.33 -9.22
CA THR A 215 -27.74 -2.61 -7.99
C THR A 215 -27.66 -3.46 -6.72
N ASP A 216 -27.77 -4.78 -6.85
CA ASP A 216 -27.62 -5.70 -5.71
C ASP A 216 -26.14 -6.00 -5.44
N ILE A 217 -25.50 -5.06 -4.74
CA ILE A 217 -24.08 -5.14 -4.35
C ILE A 217 -23.80 -6.38 -3.52
N ALA A 218 -24.67 -6.72 -2.55
CA ALA A 218 -24.44 -7.86 -1.67
C ALA A 218 -24.45 -9.19 -2.44
N ALA A 219 -25.38 -9.35 -3.40
CA ALA A 219 -25.39 -10.51 -4.27
C ALA A 219 -24.14 -10.57 -5.17
N LEU A 220 -23.68 -9.43 -5.71
CA LEU A 220 -22.49 -9.34 -6.53
C LEU A 220 -21.22 -9.74 -5.76
N GLU A 221 -21.02 -9.21 -4.55
CA GLU A 221 -19.92 -9.57 -3.65
C GLU A 221 -19.94 -11.06 -3.33
N ALA A 222 -21.11 -11.59 -2.93
CA ALA A 222 -21.25 -13.01 -2.58
C ALA A 222 -21.00 -13.94 -3.77
N GLN A 223 -21.42 -13.55 -4.99
CA GLN A 223 -21.13 -14.29 -6.21
C GLN A 223 -19.64 -14.31 -6.53
N ALA A 224 -18.96 -13.16 -6.43
CA ALA A 224 -17.54 -13.06 -6.71
C ALA A 224 -16.71 -13.88 -5.71
N MET A 225 -17.06 -13.84 -4.42
CA MET A 225 -16.47 -14.69 -3.38
C MET A 225 -16.63 -16.17 -3.68
N ARG A 226 -17.86 -16.63 -3.99
CA ARG A 226 -18.11 -18.04 -4.34
C ARG A 226 -17.32 -18.48 -5.57
N ALA A 227 -17.27 -17.65 -6.60
CA ALA A 227 -16.55 -17.95 -7.83
C ALA A 227 -15.05 -18.10 -7.59
N LEU A 228 -14.44 -17.22 -6.78
CA LEU A 228 -13.02 -17.30 -6.46
C LEU A 228 -12.72 -18.52 -5.56
N ASN A 229 -13.54 -18.78 -4.54
CA ASN A 229 -13.38 -19.92 -3.64
C ASN A 229 -13.54 -21.27 -4.36
N ALA A 230 -14.42 -21.37 -5.36
CA ALA A 230 -14.57 -22.57 -6.18
C ALA A 230 -13.30 -22.95 -6.97
N ARG A 231 -12.33 -22.03 -7.05
CA ARG A 231 -11.02 -22.23 -7.71
C ARG A 231 -9.90 -22.55 -6.71
N GLY A 232 -10.23 -22.83 -5.45
CA GLY A 232 -9.27 -23.18 -4.41
C GLY A 232 -8.69 -22.00 -3.63
N TRP A 233 -9.23 -20.80 -3.83
CA TRP A 233 -8.88 -19.65 -3.00
C TRP A 233 -9.58 -19.69 -1.65
N GLN A 234 -8.97 -19.01 -0.67
CA GLN A 234 -9.63 -18.63 0.57
C GLN A 234 -9.80 -17.12 0.56
N ALA A 235 -10.93 -16.64 0.06
CA ALA A 235 -11.21 -15.21 0.00
C ALA A 235 -11.60 -14.68 1.38
N ASP A 236 -10.94 -13.60 1.80
CA ASP A 236 -11.30 -12.83 2.99
C ASP A 236 -12.48 -11.91 2.67
N TYR A 237 -12.36 -11.16 1.57
CA TYR A 237 -13.42 -10.32 1.04
C TYR A 237 -13.22 -9.99 -0.44
N LEU A 238 -14.32 -9.78 -1.15
CA LEU A 238 -14.43 -9.03 -2.40
C LEU A 238 -15.58 -8.04 -2.18
N ALA A 239 -15.29 -6.75 -2.14
CA ALA A 239 -16.19 -5.72 -1.63
C ALA A 239 -16.28 -4.51 -2.56
N VAL A 240 -17.48 -3.95 -2.70
CA VAL A 240 -17.76 -2.68 -3.40
C VAL A 240 -17.89 -1.58 -2.36
N ARG A 241 -17.08 -0.53 -2.46
CA ARG A 241 -17.06 0.57 -1.49
C ARG A 241 -17.01 1.92 -2.18
N ARG A 242 -17.39 2.98 -1.45
CA ARG A 242 -17.22 4.36 -1.91
C ARG A 242 -15.76 4.77 -1.84
N ARG A 243 -15.25 5.46 -2.86
CA ARG A 243 -13.86 5.95 -2.91
C ARG A 243 -13.56 7.00 -1.83
N SER A 244 -14.57 7.74 -1.37
CA SER A 244 -14.41 8.86 -0.44
C SER A 244 -14.08 8.42 1.00
N ASP A 245 -14.61 7.28 1.44
CA ASP A 245 -14.57 6.85 2.84
C ASP A 245 -14.59 5.32 3.07
N LEU A 246 -14.61 4.52 2.00
CA LEU A 246 -14.69 3.06 2.02
C LEU A 246 -15.90 2.48 2.77
N GLN A 247 -16.95 3.28 2.95
CA GLN A 247 -18.23 2.80 3.49
C GLN A 247 -19.00 2.03 2.42
N ILE A 248 -19.99 1.24 2.87
CA ILE A 248 -20.91 0.51 1.99
C ILE A 248 -21.75 1.55 1.23
N PRO A 249 -21.84 1.44 -0.12
CA PRO A 249 -22.64 2.37 -0.92
C PRO A 249 -24.11 2.37 -0.50
N GLN A 250 -24.72 3.56 -0.44
CA GLN A 250 -26.14 3.74 -0.17
C GLN A 250 -26.93 3.92 -1.48
N PRO A 251 -28.26 3.73 -1.48
CA PRO A 251 -29.08 4.08 -2.63
C PRO A 251 -28.83 5.53 -3.06
N GLY A 252 -28.36 5.74 -4.30
CA GLY A 252 -27.97 7.06 -4.83
C GLY A 252 -26.46 7.28 -4.95
N ASP A 253 -25.62 6.46 -4.32
CA ASP A 253 -24.15 6.46 -4.51
C ASP A 253 -23.73 5.77 -5.85
N THR A 254 -24.64 5.69 -6.82
CA THR A 254 -24.53 4.86 -8.03
C THR A 254 -23.79 5.52 -9.19
N ALA A 255 -23.21 6.70 -9.01
CA ALA A 255 -22.26 7.21 -9.99
C ALA A 255 -21.08 6.23 -10.01
N ALA A 256 -20.92 5.47 -11.10
CA ALA A 256 -19.90 4.42 -11.23
C ALA A 256 -18.51 4.94 -10.79
N ASP A 257 -18.17 6.16 -11.20
CA ASP A 257 -16.92 6.86 -10.90
C ASP A 257 -16.68 7.15 -9.40
N ALA A 258 -17.67 6.93 -8.53
CA ALA A 258 -17.58 7.09 -7.08
C ALA A 258 -17.26 5.79 -6.33
N LEU A 259 -17.19 4.64 -7.03
CA LEU A 259 -17.03 3.32 -6.43
C LEU A 259 -15.66 2.71 -6.71
N VAL A 260 -15.22 1.84 -5.81
CA VAL A 260 -14.04 1.00 -5.95
C VAL A 260 -14.39 -0.42 -5.51
N VAL A 261 -13.94 -1.41 -6.28
CA VAL A 261 -14.00 -2.81 -5.87
C VAL A 261 -12.64 -3.19 -5.27
N LEU A 262 -12.64 -3.81 -4.09
CA LEU A 262 -11.44 -4.24 -3.39
C LEU A 262 -11.53 -5.73 -3.09
N GLY A 263 -10.40 -6.43 -3.13
CA GLY A 263 -10.36 -7.84 -2.80
C GLY A 263 -9.10 -8.24 -2.08
N ALA A 264 -9.25 -9.15 -1.12
CA ALA A 264 -8.16 -9.87 -0.48
C ALA A 264 -8.48 -11.35 -0.39
N ALA A 265 -7.52 -12.19 -0.78
CA ALA A 265 -7.70 -13.63 -0.78
C ALA A 265 -6.34 -14.35 -0.65
N LYS A 266 -6.34 -15.53 -0.04
CA LYS A 266 -5.19 -16.42 0.00
C LYS A 266 -5.25 -17.45 -1.11
N ILE A 267 -4.09 -17.70 -1.71
CA ILE A 267 -3.82 -18.85 -2.56
C ILE A 267 -2.61 -19.58 -1.98
N GLY A 268 -2.79 -20.86 -1.64
CA GLY A 268 -1.86 -21.55 -0.74
C GLY A 268 -1.73 -20.79 0.59
N ALA A 269 -0.50 -20.45 0.98
CA ALA A 269 -0.23 -19.63 2.16
C ALA A 269 -0.15 -18.11 1.85
N THR A 270 -0.09 -17.73 0.57
CA THR A 270 0.18 -16.35 0.17
C THR A 270 -1.11 -15.53 0.11
N ARG A 271 -1.19 -14.49 0.94
CA ARG A 271 -2.30 -13.53 0.93
C ARG A 271 -2.04 -12.41 -0.08
N LEU A 272 -2.92 -12.28 -1.06
CA LEU A 272 -2.87 -11.26 -2.11
C LEU A 272 -4.00 -10.25 -1.92
N ILE A 273 -3.72 -9.00 -2.28
CA ILE A 273 -4.70 -7.93 -2.34
C ILE A 273 -4.68 -7.26 -3.70
N ASP A 274 -5.84 -6.79 -4.14
CA ASP A 274 -6.00 -5.99 -5.35
C ASP A 274 -7.26 -5.12 -5.25
N ASN A 275 -7.34 -4.11 -6.12
CA ASN A 275 -8.51 -3.25 -6.23
C ASN A 275 -8.64 -2.69 -7.65
N LEU A 276 -9.84 -2.20 -7.96
CA LEU A 276 -10.14 -1.52 -9.20
C LEU A 276 -11.17 -0.41 -8.96
N GLU A 277 -10.79 0.81 -9.30
CA GLU A 277 -11.70 1.94 -9.40
C GLU A 277 -12.72 1.67 -10.52
N VAL A 278 -14.02 1.81 -10.22
CA VAL A 278 -15.12 1.55 -11.15
C VAL A 278 -15.32 2.76 -12.04
#